data_AF-A0A1C9HU76-F1
#
_entry.id   AF-A0A1C9HU76-F1
#
_cell.length_a   1.000
_cell.length_b   1.000
_cell.length_c   1.000
_cell.angle_alpha   90.00
_cell.angle_beta   90.00
_cell.angle_gamma   90.00
#
_symmetry.space_group_name_H-M   'P 1'
#
loop_
_entity.id
_entity.type
_entity.pdbx_description
1 polymer ?
#
loop_
_entity_poly.entity_id
_entity_poly.type
_entity_poly.pdbx_seq_one_letter_code
_entity_poly.pdbx_strand_id
1 'polypeptide(L)'
;MVEVFRRNADMVEVIRAFAILSAESLMKDHPAKGWFLDRATQLQNDIAATFEEAVADGSIDGKIDGRAIAAELIAVMDGLQMLWLRDPTRFDMVGGLEAYISRLLASLGLEG
;
A
#
# COMPACT_ATOMS: atom_id res chain seq x y z
N MET A 1 0.88 -3.14 -8.36
CA MET A 1 1.04 -2.12 -7.28
C MET A 1 2.07 -1.06 -7.63
N VAL A 2 3.31 -1.42 -7.98
CA VAL A 2 4.36 -0.46 -8.41
C VAL A 2 3.92 0.45 -9.56
N GLU A 3 3.20 -0.09 -10.55
CA GLU A 3 2.73 0.71 -11.68
C GLU A 3 1.72 1.81 -11.28
N VAL A 4 0.90 1.56 -10.26
CA VAL A 4 0.00 2.58 -9.70
C VAL A 4 0.82 3.70 -9.05
N PHE A 5 1.86 3.35 -8.31
CA PHE A 5 2.79 4.30 -7.71
C PHE A 5 3.55 5.12 -8.76
N ARG A 6 3.97 4.49 -9.86
CA ARG A 6 4.62 5.16 -10.98
C ARG A 6 3.70 6.19 -11.64
N ARG A 7 2.46 5.80 -11.94
CA ARG A 7 1.45 6.73 -12.49
C ARG A 7 1.13 7.88 -11.53
N ASN A 8 1.10 7.60 -10.21
CA ASN A 8 0.84 8.61 -9.19
C ASN A 8 1.96 9.67 -9.12
N ALA A 9 3.20 9.31 -9.44
CA ALA A 9 4.33 10.23 -9.42
C ALA A 9 4.15 11.41 -10.39
N ASP A 10 3.41 11.21 -11.48
CA ASP A 10 3.08 12.25 -12.47
C ASP A 10 1.91 13.16 -12.04
N MET A 11 1.24 12.85 -10.91
CA MET A 11 0.00 13.50 -10.47
C MET A 11 0.09 14.06 -9.03
N VAL A 12 1.19 14.75 -8.71
CA VAL A 12 1.51 15.26 -7.35
C VAL A 12 0.32 15.95 -6.68
N GLU A 13 -0.35 16.87 -7.36
CA GLU A 13 -1.44 17.65 -6.74
C GLU A 13 -2.70 16.83 -6.48
N VAL A 14 -2.99 15.82 -7.32
CA VAL A 14 -4.10 14.88 -7.09
C VAL A 14 -3.82 14.03 -5.87
N ILE A 15 -2.60 13.51 -5.76
CA ILE A 15 -2.18 12.67 -4.64
C ILE A 15 -2.13 13.47 -3.34
N ARG A 16 -1.72 14.75 -3.40
CA ARG A 16 -1.77 15.67 -2.26
C ARG A 16 -3.20 15.88 -1.76
N ALA A 17 -4.14 16.19 -2.67
CA ALA A 17 -5.54 16.37 -2.31
C ALA A 17 -6.14 15.09 -1.73
N PHE A 18 -5.82 13.94 -2.32
CA PHE A 18 -6.24 12.63 -1.82
C PHE A 18 -5.71 12.36 -0.41
N ALA A 19 -4.43 12.61 -0.14
CA ALA A 19 -3.81 12.41 1.17
C ALA A 19 -4.43 13.29 2.26
N ILE A 20 -4.74 14.56 1.94
CA ILE A 20 -5.41 15.49 2.85
C ILE A 20 -6.83 14.96 3.17
N LEU A 21 -7.62 14.65 2.15
CA LEU A 21 -8.98 14.13 2.34
C LEU A 21 -8.99 12.81 3.11
N SER A 22 -8.00 11.94 2.87
CA SER A 22 -7.83 10.69 3.62
C SER A 22 -7.63 10.97 5.11
N ALA A 23 -6.74 11.91 5.46
CA ALA A 23 -6.51 12.30 6.85
C ALA A 23 -7.74 12.98 7.47
N GLU A 24 -8.41 13.89 6.76
CA GLU A 24 -9.63 14.55 7.23
C GLU A 24 -10.79 13.57 7.47
N SER A 25 -10.86 12.50 6.67
CA SER A 25 -11.88 11.46 6.79
C SER A 25 -11.86 10.70 8.13
N LEU A 26 -10.75 10.79 8.88
CA LEU A 26 -10.62 10.21 10.21
C LEU A 26 -11.45 10.94 11.28
N MET A 27 -11.89 12.18 11.00
CA MET A 27 -12.79 12.91 11.91
C MET A 27 -14.15 12.21 12.02
N LYS A 28 -14.72 12.21 13.23
CA LYS A 28 -15.93 11.45 13.58
C LYS A 28 -17.08 11.64 12.59
N ASP A 29 -17.32 12.89 12.18
CA ASP A 29 -18.48 13.33 11.40
C ASP A 29 -18.10 13.74 9.96
N HIS A 30 -16.94 13.30 9.45
CA HIS A 30 -16.53 13.62 8.09
C HIS A 30 -17.40 12.86 7.06
N PRO A 31 -17.99 13.54 6.05
CA PRO A 31 -18.89 12.90 5.09
C PRO A 31 -18.21 11.80 4.26
N ALA A 32 -16.90 11.89 4.03
CA ALA A 32 -16.15 10.89 3.26
C ALA A 32 -15.68 9.68 4.09
N LYS A 33 -15.93 9.63 5.41
CA LYS A 33 -15.43 8.55 6.30
C LYS A 33 -15.79 7.15 5.80
N GLY A 34 -17.05 6.95 5.41
CA GLY A 34 -17.52 5.64 4.89
C GLY A 34 -16.79 5.23 3.62
N TRP A 35 -16.64 6.16 2.68
CA TRP A 35 -15.95 5.90 1.42
C TRP A 35 -14.47 5.52 1.61
N PHE A 36 -13.75 6.23 2.50
CA PHE A 36 -12.35 5.90 2.79
C PHE A 36 -12.21 4.57 3.54
N LEU A 37 -13.14 4.25 4.45
CA LEU A 37 -13.17 2.95 5.12
C LEU A 37 -13.38 1.82 4.10
N ASP A 38 -14.40 1.92 3.26
CA ASP A 38 -14.72 0.90 2.25
C ASP A 38 -13.54 0.70 1.28
N ARG A 39 -12.93 1.81 0.87
CA ARG A 39 -11.72 1.78 0.02
C ARG A 39 -10.55 1.07 0.69
N ALA A 40 -10.26 1.39 1.96
CA ALA A 40 -9.17 0.78 2.70
C ALA A 40 -9.41 -0.72 2.92
N THR A 41 -10.64 -1.10 3.27
CA THR A 41 -11.05 -2.49 3.43
C THR A 41 -10.96 -3.27 2.12
N GLN A 42 -11.41 -2.69 1.00
CA GLN A 42 -11.29 -3.33 -0.30
C GLN A 42 -9.83 -3.56 -0.69
N LEU A 43 -8.98 -2.53 -0.54
CA LEU A 43 -7.56 -2.64 -0.86
C LEU A 43 -6.87 -3.70 0.01
N GLN A 44 -7.19 -3.76 1.30
CA GLN A 44 -6.65 -4.78 2.20
C GLN A 44 -7.08 -6.18 1.77
N ASN A 45 -8.36 -6.37 1.40
CA ASN A 45 -8.87 -7.66 0.95
C ASN A 45 -8.22 -8.11 -0.37
N ASP A 46 -8.06 -7.19 -1.33
CA ASP A 46 -7.45 -7.50 -2.63
C ASP A 46 -5.99 -7.95 -2.46
N ILE A 47 -5.23 -7.27 -1.60
CA ILE A 47 -3.84 -7.64 -1.30
C ILE A 47 -3.80 -8.96 -0.53
N ALA A 48 -4.63 -9.13 0.49
CA ALA A 48 -4.65 -10.34 1.31
C ALA A 48 -4.98 -11.59 0.46
N ALA A 49 -5.95 -11.48 -0.46
CA ALA A 49 -6.32 -12.57 -1.37
C ALA A 49 -5.12 -13.07 -2.20
N THR A 50 -4.23 -12.17 -2.62
CA THR A 50 -3.01 -12.56 -3.37
C THR A 50 -2.09 -13.45 -2.53
N PHE A 51 -1.94 -13.17 -1.23
CA PHE A 51 -1.15 -14.01 -0.32
C PHE A 51 -1.87 -15.30 0.04
N GLU A 52 -3.19 -15.26 0.23
CA GLU A 52 -4.00 -16.45 0.51
C GLU A 52 -3.95 -17.45 -0.65
N GLU A 53 -4.00 -16.97 -1.89
CA GLU A 53 -3.84 -17.79 -3.10
C GLU A 53 -2.45 -18.46 -3.16
N ALA A 54 -1.39 -17.70 -2.90
CA ALA A 54 -0.02 -18.21 -2.88
C ALA A 54 0.26 -19.19 -1.73
N VAL A 55 -0.46 -19.08 -0.60
CA VAL A 55 -0.44 -20.10 0.45
C VAL A 55 -1.16 -21.37 -0.04
N ALA A 56 -2.31 -21.22 -0.68
CA ALA A 56 -3.14 -22.34 -1.13
C ALA A 56 -2.47 -23.17 -2.24
N ASP A 57 -1.69 -22.54 -3.12
CA ASP A 57 -0.94 -23.22 -4.17
C ASP A 57 0.45 -23.73 -3.74
N GLY A 58 0.86 -23.41 -2.51
CA GLY A 58 2.12 -23.86 -1.91
C GLY A 58 3.35 -23.03 -2.30
N SER A 59 3.16 -21.88 -2.95
CA SER A 59 4.26 -20.96 -3.29
C SER A 59 4.90 -20.32 -2.05
N ILE A 60 4.14 -20.12 -0.96
CA ILE A 60 4.65 -19.59 0.32
C ILE A 60 4.23 -20.44 1.52
N ASP A 61 5.05 -20.42 2.59
CA ASP A 61 4.77 -21.16 3.83
C ASP A 61 3.41 -20.74 4.41
N GLY A 62 2.52 -21.71 4.65
CA GLY A 62 1.17 -21.48 5.16
C GLY A 62 1.06 -20.97 6.59
N LYS A 63 2.19 -20.61 7.23
CA LYS A 63 2.22 -19.96 8.55
C LYS A 63 2.05 -18.45 8.50
N ILE A 64 2.01 -17.84 7.32
CA ILE A 64 1.85 -16.38 7.19
C ILE A 64 0.40 -15.95 7.35
N ASP A 65 0.20 -14.74 7.89
CA ASP A 65 -1.11 -14.07 7.90
C ASP A 65 -1.16 -13.05 6.75
N GLY A 66 -1.85 -13.41 5.67
CA GLY A 66 -1.99 -12.56 4.47
C GLY A 66 -2.64 -11.21 4.75
N ARG A 67 -3.55 -11.12 5.73
CA ARG A 67 -4.17 -9.84 6.13
C ARG A 67 -3.21 -8.94 6.89
N ALA A 68 -2.36 -9.53 7.72
CA ALA A 68 -1.31 -8.79 8.42
C ALA A 68 -0.29 -8.22 7.42
N ILE A 69 0.16 -9.02 6.46
CA ILE A 69 1.08 -8.57 5.40
C ILE A 69 0.42 -7.48 4.54
N ALA A 70 -0.86 -7.63 4.21
CA ALA A 70 -1.61 -6.61 3.47
C ALA A 70 -1.65 -5.27 4.21
N ALA A 71 -1.93 -5.29 5.53
CA ALA A 71 -1.93 -4.09 6.36
C ALA A 71 -0.54 -3.44 6.43
N GLU A 72 0.52 -4.23 6.57
CA GLU A 72 1.91 -3.75 6.58
C GLU A 72 2.27 -3.06 5.25
N LEU A 73 1.96 -3.69 4.12
CA LEU A 73 2.23 -3.16 2.80
C LEU A 73 1.48 -1.83 2.56
N ILE A 74 0.21 -1.74 2.96
CA ILE A 74 -0.57 -0.49 2.89
C ILE A 74 0.08 0.61 3.75
N ALA A 75 0.50 0.28 4.97
CA ALA A 75 1.15 1.25 5.85
C ALA A 75 2.48 1.78 5.27
N VAL A 76 3.27 0.91 4.64
CA VAL A 76 4.50 1.32 3.94
C VAL A 76 4.17 2.21 2.74
N MET A 77 3.18 1.84 1.93
CA MET A 77 2.73 2.64 0.78
C MET A 77 2.31 4.05 1.20
N ASP A 78 1.45 4.18 2.21
CA ASP A 78 0.98 5.47 2.71
C ASP A 78 2.13 6.31 3.30
N GLY A 79 3.05 5.67 4.04
CA GLY A 79 4.23 6.32 4.60
C GLY A 79 5.17 6.86 3.53
N LEU A 80 5.47 6.05 2.50
CA LEU A 80 6.30 6.46 1.36
C LEU A 80 5.67 7.63 0.61
N GLN A 81 4.36 7.59 0.37
CA GLN A 81 3.63 8.68 -0.28
C GLN A 81 3.68 9.97 0.54
N MET A 82 3.55 9.87 1.86
CA MET A 82 3.67 11.03 2.75
C MET A 82 5.08 11.61 2.81
N LEU A 83 6.12 10.79 2.71
CA LEU A 83 7.51 11.28 2.61
C LEU A 83 7.76 11.95 1.26
N TRP A 84 7.27 11.34 0.19
CA TRP A 84 7.33 11.90 -1.16
C TRP A 84 6.63 13.25 -1.29
N LEU A 85 5.40 13.38 -0.78
CA LEU A 85 4.64 14.64 -0.82
C LEU A 85 5.33 15.81 -0.10
N ARG A 86 6.26 15.53 0.84
CA ARG A 86 7.05 16.57 1.52
C ARG A 86 8.17 17.12 0.65
N ASP A 87 8.79 16.28 -0.17
CA ASP A 87 9.85 16.68 -1.11
C ASP A 87 9.89 15.70 -2.31
N PRO A 88 9.03 15.93 -3.32
CA PRO A 88 8.92 15.04 -4.48
C PRO A 88 10.21 15.01 -5.33
N THR A 89 11.06 16.02 -5.19
CA THR A 89 12.32 16.13 -5.96
C THR A 89 13.46 15.33 -5.37
N ARG A 90 13.40 15.06 -4.06
CA ARG A 90 14.47 14.38 -3.33
C ARG A 90 14.12 12.94 -2.99
N PHE A 91 12.84 12.62 -2.82
CA PHE A 91 12.41 11.32 -2.34
C PHE A 91 11.86 10.46 -3.49
N ASP A 92 12.47 9.30 -3.72
CA ASP A 92 11.96 8.32 -4.68
C ASP A 92 10.97 7.36 -4.01
N MET A 93 9.68 7.65 -4.18
CA MET A 93 8.60 6.81 -3.65
C MET A 93 8.55 5.43 -4.33
N VAL A 94 8.85 5.37 -5.64
CA VAL A 94 8.71 4.16 -6.44
C VAL A 94 9.82 3.19 -6.07
N GLY A 95 11.07 3.66 -6.05
CA GLY A 95 12.22 2.85 -5.61
C GLY A 95 12.10 2.42 -4.15
N GLY A 96 11.51 3.25 -3.28
CA GLY A 96 11.22 2.87 -1.90
C GLY A 96 10.25 1.68 -1.80
N LEU A 97 9.19 1.68 -2.61
CA LEU A 97 8.21 0.59 -2.65
C LEU A 97 8.80 -0.67 -3.29
N GLU A 98 9.53 -0.54 -4.40
CA GLU A 98 10.22 -1.66 -5.06
C GLU A 98 11.18 -2.35 -4.10
N ALA A 99 12.02 -1.58 -3.39
CA ALA A 99 12.95 -2.12 -2.41
C ALA A 99 12.24 -2.84 -1.24
N TYR A 100 11.08 -2.32 -0.80
CA TYR A 100 10.28 -2.99 0.23
C TYR A 100 9.70 -4.31 -0.28
N ILE A 101 9.10 -4.33 -1.47
CA ILE A 101 8.55 -5.53 -2.08
C ILE A 101 9.63 -6.60 -2.26
N SER A 102 10.83 -6.23 -2.73
CA SER A 102 11.93 -7.18 -2.85
C SER A 102 12.31 -7.82 -1.50
N ARG A 103 12.37 -7.03 -0.41
CA ARG A 103 12.64 -7.59 0.93
C ARG A 103 11.53 -8.49 1.44
N LEU A 104 10.27 -8.13 1.15
CA LEU A 104 9.11 -8.94 1.52
C LEU A 104 9.08 -10.27 0.77
N LEU A 105 9.36 -10.26 -0.54
CA LEU A 105 9.45 -11.49 -1.32
C LEU A 105 10.59 -12.38 -0.84
N ALA A 106 11.75 -11.79 -0.53
CA ALA A 106 12.89 -12.49 0.04
C ALA A 106 12.55 -13.15 1.40
N SER A 107 11.84 -12.43 2.28
CA SER A 107 11.43 -12.99 3.58
C SER A 107 10.40 -14.11 3.47
N LEU A 108 9.63 -14.13 2.37
CA LEU A 108 8.66 -15.19 2.06
C LEU A 108 9.28 -16.39 1.32
N GLY A 109 10.58 -16.34 0.99
CA GLY A 109 11.25 -17.40 0.24
C GLY A 109 10.87 -17.46 -1.24
N LEU A 110 10.26 -16.39 -1.77
CA LEU A 110 9.83 -16.26 -3.16
C LEU A 110 10.93 -15.71 -4.09
N GLU A 111 12.21 -15.85 -3.72
CA GLU A 111 13.28 -15.37 -4.59
C GLU A 111 13.37 -16.21 -5.88
N GLY A 112 13.15 -15.52 -7.00
CA GLY A 112 13.58 -15.89 -8.35
C GLY A 112 14.40 -14.76 -8.94
#